data_AF-B6B110-F1
#
_entry.id   AF-B6B110-F1
#
_cell.length_a   1.000
_cell.length_b   1.000
_cell.length_c   1.000
_cell.angle_alpha   90.00
_cell.angle_beta   90.00
_cell.angle_gamma   90.00
#
_symmetry.space_group_name_H-M   'P 1'
#
loop_
_entity.id
_entity.type
_entity.pdbx_description
1 polymer ?
#
loop_
_entity_poly.entity_id
_entity_poly.type
_entity_poly.pdbx_seq_one_letter_code
_entity_poly.pdbx_strand_id
1 'polypeptide(L)'
;MQTRSSVASQSYAPLYFLASLGAGGLSVTFFMFLMFWVPHPGRPVPIFEDIMAAFQTGGLPMQAAIVIAMVGIAGFVIINLKSLIWNLRAFAEFKKSDGYEKFSKSNAASTELAMPLALAMTVNGLFIVGLVFVPGLWTVIEYLFPAALIVFAGIAFIAFRMIARFIGNVVAAGNFDDATNGSFAQATPGFALAMSAVGMSAPAAMSTVPATVAISLVLSTIVGTIAALYAAIAIISGVISMLRHGAAREAIPTLMITVPLMTVLGIMTLRQNHGLHAAFDVHAASTENLMLTALFLAVQFAFLGLGLVVLKAQGYWKDFLFGEKTSVGSYALVCPFVALAVMGHFFVNKGLVGADVITKFGAAYWGVTALAIAMQLIAIAMVFRLNRQHFSVAPVNAVPAE
;
A
#
# COMPACT_ATOMS: atom_id res chain seq x y z
N MET A 1 24.13 -31.70 13.36
CA MET A 1 24.14 -30.31 12.85
C MET A 1 22.71 -29.82 12.98
N GLN A 2 22.40 -28.84 13.85
CA GLN A 2 21.02 -28.34 13.97
C GLN A 2 20.61 -27.69 12.65
N THR A 3 19.50 -28.15 12.08
CA THR A 3 18.86 -27.49 10.93
C THR A 3 18.53 -26.06 11.34
N ARG A 4 18.91 -25.10 10.50
CA ARG A 4 18.66 -23.68 10.73
C ARG A 4 17.89 -23.11 9.55
N SER A 5 16.89 -22.29 9.84
CA SER A 5 16.07 -21.63 8.83
C SER A 5 15.57 -20.28 9.36
N SER A 6 14.97 -19.44 8.52
CA SER A 6 14.42 -18.18 9.02
C SER A 6 13.19 -18.42 9.90
N VAL A 7 12.93 -17.52 10.85
CA VAL A 7 11.69 -17.57 11.66
C VAL A 7 10.45 -17.59 10.75
N ALA A 8 10.48 -16.81 9.66
CA ALA A 8 9.41 -16.78 8.66
C ALA A 8 9.19 -18.11 7.93
N SER A 9 10.22 -18.95 7.77
CA SER A 9 10.05 -20.27 7.16
C SER A 9 9.58 -21.33 8.15
N GLN A 10 9.84 -21.14 9.45
CA GLN A 10 9.38 -22.06 10.51
C GLN A 10 7.88 -21.91 10.79
N SER A 11 7.32 -20.71 10.61
CA SER A 11 5.91 -20.42 10.84
C SER A 11 5.39 -19.46 9.78
N TYR A 12 5.22 -19.98 8.57
CA TYR A 12 4.74 -19.20 7.44
C TYR A 12 3.26 -18.81 7.61
N ALA A 13 2.93 -17.56 7.26
CA ALA A 13 1.58 -17.07 7.11
C ALA A 13 1.49 -16.19 5.84
N PRO A 14 0.36 -16.22 5.09
CA PRO A 14 0.19 -15.37 3.90
C PRO A 14 0.36 -13.87 4.17
N LEU A 15 0.19 -13.43 5.41
CA LEU A 15 0.38 -12.04 5.81
C LEU A 15 1.83 -11.54 5.58
N TYR A 16 2.82 -12.41 5.38
CA TYR A 16 4.18 -12.01 4.99
C TYR A 16 4.24 -11.31 3.62
N PHE A 17 3.22 -11.41 2.77
CA PHE A 17 3.13 -10.57 1.56
C PHE A 17 3.16 -9.06 1.88
N LEU A 18 2.76 -8.67 3.10
CA LEU A 18 2.87 -7.27 3.56
C LEU A 18 4.32 -6.77 3.64
N ALA A 19 5.32 -7.64 3.77
CA ALA A 19 6.73 -7.26 3.70
C ALA A 19 7.09 -6.72 2.30
N SER A 20 6.58 -7.38 1.25
CA SER A 20 6.74 -6.92 -0.14
C SER A 20 5.95 -5.62 -0.36
N LEU A 21 4.70 -5.57 0.10
CA LEU A 21 3.84 -4.39 0.00
C LEU A 21 4.50 -3.16 0.64
N GLY A 22 4.99 -3.28 1.87
CA GLY A 22 5.63 -2.18 2.60
C GLY A 22 6.86 -1.64 1.90
N ALA A 23 7.71 -2.52 1.35
CA ALA A 23 8.86 -2.11 0.55
C ALA A 23 8.43 -1.42 -0.75
N GLY A 24 7.43 -1.97 -1.46
CA GLY A 24 6.91 -1.32 -2.67
C GLY A 24 6.34 0.06 -2.35
N GLY A 25 5.57 0.19 -1.27
CA GLY A 25 5.08 1.47 -0.78
C GLY A 25 6.18 2.49 -0.47
N LEU A 26 7.29 2.05 0.14
CA LEU A 26 8.45 2.91 0.38
C LEU A 26 9.12 3.41 -0.91
N SER A 27 9.15 2.60 -1.99
CA SER A 27 9.60 3.12 -3.28
C SER A 27 8.71 4.27 -3.80
N VAL A 28 7.41 4.21 -3.55
CA VAL A 28 6.47 5.29 -3.92
C VAL A 28 6.76 6.55 -3.12
N THR A 29 7.07 6.47 -1.82
CA THR A 29 7.37 7.66 -1.03
C THR A 29 8.58 8.40 -1.57
N PHE A 30 9.62 7.69 -2.03
CA PHE A 30 10.76 8.31 -2.71
C PHE A 30 10.36 8.95 -4.05
N PHE A 31 9.50 8.28 -4.83
CA PHE A 31 8.98 8.84 -6.07
C PHE A 31 8.14 10.11 -5.84
N MET A 32 7.45 10.27 -4.70
CA MET A 32 6.70 11.50 -4.41
C MET A 32 7.59 12.74 -4.37
N PHE A 33 8.83 12.64 -3.91
CA PHE A 33 9.77 13.77 -3.99
C PHE A 33 10.07 14.16 -5.42
N LEU A 34 10.36 13.18 -6.28
CA LEU A 34 10.58 13.43 -7.71
C LEU A 34 9.33 14.06 -8.32
N MET A 35 8.15 13.46 -8.06
CA MET A 35 6.88 13.92 -8.59
C MET A 35 6.58 15.38 -8.28
N PHE A 36 6.93 15.89 -7.09
CA PHE A 36 6.56 17.24 -6.71
C PHE A 36 7.69 18.26 -6.79
N TRP A 37 8.96 17.83 -6.80
CA TRP A 37 10.12 18.72 -6.83
C TRP A 37 10.75 18.86 -8.21
N VAL A 38 10.69 17.82 -9.06
CA VAL A 38 11.23 17.88 -10.43
C VAL A 38 10.21 18.59 -11.33
N PRO A 39 10.58 19.67 -12.06
CA PRO A 39 9.72 20.26 -13.08
C PRO A 39 9.51 19.30 -14.26
N HIS A 40 8.27 19.12 -14.71
CA HIS A 40 7.91 18.23 -15.83
C HIS A 40 6.73 18.83 -16.63
N PRO A 41 6.97 19.91 -17.38
CA PRO A 41 5.90 20.64 -18.07
C PRO A 41 5.22 19.79 -19.14
N GLY A 42 3.90 19.94 -19.25
CA GLY A 42 3.07 19.22 -20.21
C GLY A 42 2.84 17.74 -19.88
N ARG A 43 3.31 17.27 -18.71
CA ARG A 43 3.15 15.89 -18.25
C ARG A 43 2.64 15.87 -16.80
N PRO A 44 1.91 14.83 -16.39
CA PRO A 44 1.39 14.69 -15.01
C PRO A 44 2.40 14.06 -14.04
N VAL A 45 3.46 13.44 -14.56
CA VAL A 45 4.52 12.77 -13.80
C VAL A 45 5.89 13.04 -14.44
N PRO A 46 6.97 13.12 -13.64
CA PRO A 46 8.32 13.25 -14.19
C PRO A 46 8.80 11.93 -14.76
N ILE A 47 9.55 12.02 -15.86
CA ILE A 47 10.25 10.88 -16.49
C ILE A 47 11.77 11.04 -16.40
N PHE A 48 12.50 10.05 -16.87
CA PHE A 48 13.96 10.01 -16.89
C PHE A 48 14.58 11.33 -17.39
N GLU A 49 14.09 11.84 -18.52
CA GLU A 49 14.59 13.07 -19.14
C GLU A 49 14.40 14.29 -18.24
N ASP A 50 13.26 14.42 -17.57
CA ASP A 50 12.99 15.55 -16.65
C ASP A 50 13.90 15.47 -15.42
N ILE A 51 14.11 14.26 -14.90
CA ILE A 51 14.94 14.01 -13.73
C ILE A 51 16.41 14.33 -14.06
N MET A 52 16.89 13.89 -15.22
CA MET A 52 18.25 14.19 -15.68
C MET A 52 18.46 15.68 -15.96
N ALA A 53 17.48 16.34 -16.59
CA ALA A 53 17.53 17.78 -16.80
C ALA A 53 17.58 18.54 -15.46
N ALA A 54 16.74 18.16 -14.49
CA ALA A 54 16.74 18.75 -13.16
C ALA A 54 18.02 18.45 -12.37
N PHE A 55 18.66 17.30 -12.59
CA PHE A 55 19.95 16.97 -12.00
C PHE A 55 21.09 17.83 -12.59
N GLN A 56 21.10 18.03 -13.91
CA GLN A 56 22.12 18.83 -14.60
C GLN A 56 22.02 20.33 -14.31
N THR A 57 20.79 20.84 -14.19
CA THR A 57 20.52 22.29 -14.03
C THR A 57 20.27 22.70 -12.59
N GLY A 58 19.97 21.75 -11.70
CA GLY A 58 19.68 22.01 -10.30
C GLY A 58 20.93 22.25 -9.46
N GLY A 59 20.77 23.03 -8.37
CA GLY A 59 21.82 23.17 -7.36
C GLY A 59 22.04 21.90 -6.52
N LEU A 60 23.07 21.92 -5.67
CA LEU A 60 23.47 20.78 -4.83
C LEU A 60 22.32 20.14 -4.03
N PRO A 61 21.38 20.89 -3.39
CA PRO A 61 20.28 20.26 -2.66
C PRO A 61 19.33 19.45 -3.56
N MET A 62 19.06 19.93 -4.78
CA MET A 62 18.21 19.24 -5.74
C MET A 62 18.89 17.97 -6.25
N GLN A 63 20.17 18.06 -6.59
CA GLN A 63 20.98 16.91 -7.01
C GLN A 63 21.01 15.83 -5.92
N ALA A 64 21.28 16.21 -4.67
CA ALA A 64 21.28 15.29 -3.54
C ALA A 64 19.91 14.64 -3.34
N ALA A 65 18.82 15.41 -3.40
CA ALA A 65 17.46 14.89 -3.29
C ALA A 65 17.12 13.89 -4.39
N ILE A 66 17.49 14.18 -5.65
CA ILE A 66 17.30 13.26 -6.79
C ILE A 66 18.06 11.95 -6.55
N VAL A 67 19.34 12.02 -6.18
CA VAL A 67 20.16 10.82 -5.92
C VAL A 67 19.57 9.97 -4.80
N ILE A 68 19.19 10.60 -3.68
CA ILE A 68 18.55 9.91 -2.56
C ILE A 68 17.25 9.24 -3.00
N ALA A 69 16.42 9.94 -3.79
CA ALA A 69 15.16 9.39 -4.29
C ALA A 69 15.39 8.20 -5.23
N MET A 70 16.31 8.32 -6.20
CA MET A 70 16.63 7.23 -7.13
C MET A 70 17.20 6.01 -6.39
N VAL A 71 18.15 6.20 -5.47
CA VAL A 71 18.70 5.10 -4.65
C VAL A 71 17.62 4.46 -3.79
N GLY A 72 16.75 5.26 -3.17
CA GLY A 72 15.61 4.79 -2.39
C GLY A 72 14.65 3.93 -3.22
N ILE A 73 14.26 4.41 -4.40
CA ILE A 73 13.40 3.66 -5.33
C ILE A 73 14.04 2.33 -5.70
N ALA A 74 15.29 2.34 -6.17
CA ALA A 74 15.99 1.14 -6.59
C ALA A 74 16.11 0.12 -5.45
N GLY A 75 16.57 0.56 -4.27
CA GLY A 75 16.75 -0.29 -3.09
C GLY A 75 15.44 -0.93 -2.62
N PHE A 76 14.37 -0.14 -2.50
CA PHE A 76 13.09 -0.64 -2.01
C PHE A 76 12.33 -1.47 -3.04
N VAL A 77 12.49 -1.23 -4.35
CA VAL A 77 11.96 -2.14 -5.38
C VAL A 77 12.68 -3.49 -5.35
N ILE A 78 14.00 -3.51 -5.17
CA ILE A 78 14.74 -4.78 -5.02
C ILE A 78 14.22 -5.56 -3.80
N ILE A 79 13.99 -4.90 -2.66
CA ILE A 79 13.42 -5.55 -1.47
C ILE A 79 11.99 -6.03 -1.72
N ASN A 80 11.17 -5.24 -2.43
CA ASN A 80 9.81 -5.59 -2.82
C ASN A 80 9.79 -6.87 -3.67
N LEU A 81 10.60 -6.93 -4.73
CA LEU A 81 10.68 -8.09 -5.63
C LEU A 81 11.24 -9.33 -4.93
N LYS A 82 12.32 -9.18 -4.16
CA LYS A 82 12.90 -10.28 -3.37
C LYS A 82 11.87 -10.86 -2.41
N SER A 83 11.18 -10.00 -1.66
CA SER A 83 10.14 -10.41 -0.71
C SER A 83 8.93 -11.03 -1.40
N LEU A 84 8.54 -10.53 -2.58
CA LEU A 84 7.42 -11.07 -3.36
C LEU A 84 7.74 -12.49 -3.83
N ILE A 85 8.90 -12.68 -4.48
CA ILE A 85 9.32 -13.98 -5.02
C ILE A 85 9.42 -15.01 -3.90
N TRP A 86 10.01 -14.63 -2.76
CA TRP A 86 10.08 -15.51 -1.59
C TRP A 86 8.66 -15.90 -1.10
N ASN A 87 7.75 -14.94 -0.97
CA ASN A 87 6.39 -15.21 -0.52
C ASN A 87 5.58 -16.05 -1.50
N LEU A 88 5.72 -15.85 -2.81
CA LEU A 88 5.04 -16.66 -3.82
C LEU A 88 5.47 -18.13 -3.73
N ARG A 89 6.77 -18.40 -3.52
CA ARG A 89 7.30 -19.75 -3.33
C ARG A 89 6.80 -20.37 -2.02
N ALA A 90 6.95 -19.65 -0.92
CA ALA A 90 6.51 -20.12 0.40
C ALA A 90 5.00 -20.35 0.45
N PHE A 91 4.19 -19.51 -0.20
CA PHE A 91 2.75 -19.72 -0.31
C PHE A 91 2.42 -20.96 -1.14
N ALA A 92 3.11 -21.19 -2.25
CA ALA A 92 2.89 -22.38 -3.07
C ALA A 92 3.22 -23.69 -2.32
N GLU A 93 4.21 -23.67 -1.43
CA GLU A 93 4.54 -24.76 -0.52
C GLU A 93 3.48 -24.90 0.59
N PHE A 94 3.11 -23.79 1.23
CA PHE A 94 2.08 -23.78 2.28
C PHE A 94 0.76 -24.38 1.80
N LYS A 95 0.32 -24.06 0.58
CA LYS A 95 -0.91 -24.61 -0.02
C LYS A 95 -0.93 -26.13 -0.17
N LYS A 96 0.23 -26.80 -0.10
CA LYS A 96 0.35 -28.26 -0.15
C LYS A 96 0.37 -28.91 1.23
N SER A 97 0.42 -28.12 2.30
CA SER A 97 0.47 -28.60 3.67
C SER A 97 -0.94 -28.81 4.26
N ASP A 98 -1.06 -29.72 5.22
CA ASP A 98 -2.31 -29.96 5.96
C ASP A 98 -2.79 -28.71 6.70
N GLY A 99 -1.85 -27.86 7.13
CA GLY A 99 -2.15 -26.57 7.77
C GLY A 99 -2.96 -25.62 6.88
N TYR A 100 -2.84 -25.74 5.56
CA TYR A 100 -3.61 -24.90 4.62
C TYR A 100 -5.10 -25.20 4.66
N GLU A 101 -5.49 -26.47 4.80
CA GLU A 101 -6.91 -26.82 4.81
C GLU A 101 -7.60 -26.15 6.01
N LYS A 102 -7.03 -26.28 7.20
CA LYS A 102 -7.52 -25.63 8.42
C LYS A 102 -7.53 -24.10 8.28
N PHE A 103 -6.45 -23.54 7.76
CA PHE A 103 -6.34 -22.10 7.53
C PHE A 103 -7.44 -21.58 6.58
N SER A 104 -7.68 -22.27 5.46
CA SER A 104 -8.64 -21.87 4.42
C SER A 104 -10.11 -21.85 4.85
N LYS A 105 -10.42 -22.55 5.94
CA LYS A 105 -11.75 -22.61 6.58
C LYS A 105 -11.89 -21.66 7.77
N SER A 106 -10.87 -20.84 8.07
CA SER A 106 -10.85 -19.93 9.22
C SER A 106 -10.98 -18.47 8.82
N ASN A 107 -11.27 -17.60 9.78
CA ASN A 107 -11.24 -16.14 9.60
C ASN A 107 -9.91 -15.62 9.02
N ALA A 108 -8.80 -16.30 9.30
CA ALA A 108 -7.47 -15.91 8.81
C ALA A 108 -7.32 -16.08 7.29
N ALA A 109 -8.18 -16.86 6.63
CA ALA A 109 -8.15 -17.04 5.17
C ALA A 109 -8.30 -15.72 4.39
N SER A 110 -8.94 -14.69 4.98
CA SER A 110 -9.00 -13.36 4.34
C SER A 110 -7.62 -12.70 4.20
N THR A 111 -6.63 -13.10 5.01
CA THR A 111 -5.25 -12.60 4.91
C THR A 111 -4.52 -13.12 3.67
N GLU A 112 -5.02 -14.15 2.97
CA GLU A 112 -4.49 -14.55 1.67
C GLU A 112 -4.52 -13.39 0.66
N LEU A 113 -5.48 -12.47 0.81
CA LEU A 113 -5.63 -11.31 -0.08
C LEU A 113 -4.46 -10.31 0.03
N ALA A 114 -3.55 -10.49 0.99
CA ALA A 114 -2.26 -9.80 1.00
C ALA A 114 -1.44 -10.11 -0.28
N MET A 115 -1.63 -11.28 -0.91
CA MET A 115 -0.95 -11.64 -2.16
C MET A 115 -1.35 -10.75 -3.36
N PRO A 116 -2.62 -10.67 -3.80
CA PRO A 116 -3.00 -9.77 -4.89
C PRO A 116 -2.71 -8.29 -4.55
N LEU A 117 -2.82 -7.90 -3.27
CA LEU A 117 -2.41 -6.58 -2.81
C LEU A 117 -0.91 -6.30 -3.07
N ALA A 118 -0.02 -7.25 -2.74
CA ALA A 118 1.41 -7.12 -3.01
C ALA A 118 1.76 -7.19 -4.50
N LEU A 119 1.03 -8.00 -5.29
CA LEU A 119 1.18 -8.05 -6.74
C LEU A 119 0.86 -6.69 -7.37
N ALA A 120 -0.28 -6.09 -7.03
CA ALA A 120 -0.67 -4.78 -7.53
C ALA A 120 0.35 -3.70 -7.15
N MET A 121 0.84 -3.73 -5.91
CA MET A 121 1.89 -2.80 -5.47
C MET A 121 3.20 -2.99 -6.25
N THR A 122 3.56 -4.23 -6.59
CA THR A 122 4.76 -4.52 -7.37
C THR A 122 4.67 -3.95 -8.78
N VAL A 123 3.49 -4.05 -9.43
CA VAL A 123 3.25 -3.41 -10.74
C VAL A 123 3.46 -1.89 -10.64
N ASN A 124 2.94 -1.25 -9.59
CA ASN A 124 3.16 0.18 -9.34
C ASN A 124 4.65 0.52 -9.16
N GLY A 125 5.40 -0.30 -8.41
CA GLY A 125 6.84 -0.13 -8.21
C GLY A 125 7.64 -0.27 -9.51
N LEU A 126 7.30 -1.26 -10.34
CA LEU A 126 7.92 -1.45 -11.66
C LEU A 126 7.60 -0.31 -12.62
N PHE A 127 6.39 0.25 -12.56
CA PHE A 127 6.03 1.43 -13.34
C PHE A 127 6.89 2.64 -12.96
N ILE A 128 7.10 2.88 -11.66
CA ILE A 128 8.00 3.93 -11.16
C ILE A 128 9.43 3.70 -11.64
N VAL A 129 9.93 2.46 -11.60
CA VAL A 129 11.26 2.14 -12.13
C VAL A 129 11.36 2.47 -13.61
N GLY A 130 10.32 2.14 -14.38
CA GLY A 130 10.20 2.55 -15.77
C GLY A 130 10.36 4.06 -15.93
N LEU A 131 9.54 4.85 -15.24
CA LEU A 131 9.57 6.31 -15.34
C LEU A 131 10.92 6.90 -14.95
N VAL A 132 11.58 6.35 -13.93
CA VAL A 132 12.78 6.95 -13.33
C VAL A 132 14.08 6.50 -13.98
N PHE A 133 14.14 5.28 -14.54
CA PHE A 133 15.39 4.68 -15.01
C PHE A 133 15.39 4.29 -16.50
N VAL A 134 14.24 4.33 -17.19
CA VAL A 134 14.17 3.93 -18.61
C VAL A 134 14.06 5.18 -19.51
N PRO A 135 15.12 5.54 -20.24
CA PRO A 135 15.07 6.65 -21.18
C PRO A 135 14.10 6.36 -22.33
N GLY A 136 13.37 7.39 -22.77
CA GLY A 136 12.44 7.30 -23.88
C GLY A 136 11.15 6.51 -23.60
N LEU A 137 10.91 6.04 -22.38
CA LEU A 137 9.72 5.25 -22.04
C LEU A 137 8.41 5.96 -22.42
N TRP A 138 8.36 7.29 -22.25
CA TRP A 138 7.16 8.07 -22.54
C TRP A 138 6.73 8.02 -24.02
N THR A 139 7.65 7.72 -24.94
CA THR A 139 7.34 7.59 -26.38
C THR A 139 6.44 6.40 -26.70
N VAL A 140 6.39 5.39 -25.82
CA VAL A 140 5.60 4.17 -25.99
C VAL A 140 4.53 4.00 -24.90
N ILE A 141 4.35 4.99 -24.03
CA ILE A 141 3.52 4.87 -22.82
C ILE A 141 2.05 4.57 -23.12
N GLU A 142 1.54 5.09 -24.24
CA GLU A 142 0.15 4.86 -24.68
C GLU A 142 -0.14 3.39 -24.98
N TYR A 143 0.87 2.60 -25.37
CA TYR A 143 0.73 1.14 -25.53
C TYR A 143 0.82 0.40 -24.19
N LEU A 144 1.56 0.95 -23.23
CA LEU A 144 1.69 0.37 -21.89
C LEU A 144 0.40 0.54 -21.07
N PHE A 145 -0.39 1.60 -21.31
CA PHE A 145 -1.61 1.84 -20.54
C PHE A 145 -2.69 0.75 -20.70
N PRO A 146 -3.08 0.31 -21.92
CA PRO A 146 -3.97 -0.84 -22.09
C PRO A 146 -3.40 -2.12 -21.47
N ALA A 147 -2.10 -2.38 -21.62
CA ALA A 147 -1.45 -3.54 -21.02
C ALA A 147 -1.54 -3.48 -19.48
N ALA A 148 -1.31 -2.30 -18.88
CA ALA A 148 -1.44 -2.10 -17.44
C ALA A 148 -2.88 -2.33 -16.96
N LEU A 149 -3.90 -1.85 -17.70
CA LEU A 149 -5.30 -2.12 -17.38
C LEU A 149 -5.61 -3.62 -17.37
N ILE A 150 -5.10 -4.38 -18.35
CA ILE A 150 -5.26 -5.84 -18.40
C ILE A 150 -4.59 -6.51 -17.19
N VAL A 151 -3.36 -6.08 -16.83
CA VAL A 151 -2.64 -6.63 -15.67
C VAL A 151 -3.41 -6.35 -14.37
N PHE A 152 -3.85 -5.12 -14.13
CA PHE A 152 -4.64 -4.79 -12.94
C PHE A 152 -6.01 -5.48 -12.93
N ALA A 153 -6.65 -5.66 -14.09
CA ALA A 153 -7.89 -6.43 -14.22
C ALA A 153 -7.67 -7.91 -13.88
N GLY A 154 -6.55 -8.49 -14.31
CA GLY A 154 -6.15 -9.84 -13.93
C GLY A 154 -5.93 -9.98 -12.42
N ILE A 155 -5.26 -9.01 -11.78
CA ILE A 155 -5.05 -9.01 -10.33
C ILE A 155 -6.38 -8.85 -9.58
N ALA A 156 -7.25 -7.94 -10.03
CA ALA A 156 -8.59 -7.77 -9.46
C ALA A 156 -9.42 -9.05 -9.61
N PHE A 157 -9.36 -9.73 -10.76
CA PHE A 157 -10.02 -11.01 -10.99
C PHE A 157 -9.52 -12.10 -10.02
N ILE A 158 -8.20 -12.18 -9.80
CA ILE A 158 -7.62 -13.08 -8.80
C ILE A 158 -8.17 -12.75 -7.40
N ALA A 159 -8.21 -11.46 -7.03
CA ALA A 159 -8.75 -11.02 -5.74
C ALA A 159 -10.24 -11.37 -5.60
N PHE A 160 -11.07 -11.14 -6.62
CA PHE A 160 -12.49 -11.54 -6.60
C PHE A 160 -12.67 -13.04 -6.45
N ARG A 161 -11.89 -13.86 -7.15
CA ARG A 161 -11.92 -15.32 -6.99
C ARG A 161 -11.50 -15.75 -5.58
N MET A 162 -10.54 -15.06 -4.97
CA MET A 162 -10.12 -15.32 -3.58
C MET A 162 -11.20 -14.92 -2.58
N ILE A 163 -11.86 -13.77 -2.78
CA ILE A 163 -12.99 -13.32 -1.98
C ILE A 163 -14.15 -14.31 -2.07
N ALA A 164 -14.52 -14.74 -3.27
CA ALA A 164 -15.59 -15.70 -3.47
C ALA A 164 -15.32 -17.03 -2.74
N ARG A 165 -14.06 -17.53 -2.78
CA ARG A 165 -13.65 -18.70 -2.02
C ARG A 165 -13.72 -18.49 -0.51
N PHE A 166 -13.30 -17.32 -0.01
CA PHE A 166 -13.41 -16.98 1.40
C PHE A 166 -14.88 -16.96 1.85
N ILE A 167 -15.75 -16.28 1.09
CA ILE A 167 -17.19 -16.24 1.37
C ILE A 167 -17.77 -17.66 1.37
N GLY A 168 -17.46 -18.48 0.36
CA GLY A 168 -17.97 -19.86 0.29
C GLY A 168 -17.50 -20.75 1.43
N ASN A 169 -16.19 -20.75 1.72
CA ASN A 169 -15.58 -21.69 2.68
C ASN A 169 -15.72 -21.26 4.13
N VAL A 170 -15.90 -19.96 4.40
CA VAL A 170 -15.91 -19.41 5.76
C VAL A 170 -17.30 -18.89 6.12
N VAL A 171 -17.85 -17.97 5.32
CA VAL A 171 -19.12 -17.31 5.65
C VAL A 171 -20.31 -18.24 5.38
N ALA A 172 -20.45 -18.74 4.15
CA ALA A 172 -21.58 -19.56 3.74
C ALA A 172 -21.57 -20.95 4.41
N ALA A 173 -20.38 -21.48 4.71
CA ALA A 173 -20.22 -22.74 5.44
C ALA A 173 -20.43 -22.62 6.96
N GLY A 174 -20.65 -21.41 7.49
CA GLY A 174 -20.86 -21.19 8.92
C GLY A 174 -19.60 -21.33 9.78
N ASN A 175 -18.40 -21.33 9.17
CA ASN A 175 -17.12 -21.42 9.88
C ASN A 175 -16.59 -20.06 10.38
N PHE A 176 -17.31 -18.97 10.09
CA PHE A 176 -16.94 -17.64 10.56
C PHE A 176 -17.14 -17.52 12.07
N ASP A 177 -16.05 -17.27 12.78
CA ASP A 177 -16.07 -17.12 14.24
C ASP A 177 -16.06 -15.65 14.64
N ASP A 178 -17.19 -15.14 15.11
CA ASP A 178 -17.32 -13.74 15.55
C ASP A 178 -16.41 -13.41 16.74
N ALA A 179 -16.13 -14.37 17.62
CA ALA A 179 -15.33 -14.13 18.83
C ALA A 179 -13.86 -13.82 18.51
N THR A 180 -13.34 -14.38 17.41
CA THR A 180 -11.95 -14.16 16.97
C THR A 180 -11.82 -13.04 15.93
N ASN A 181 -12.92 -12.35 15.60
CA ASN A 181 -12.95 -11.29 14.61
C ASN A 181 -12.65 -9.87 15.15
N GLY A 182 -12.11 -9.75 16.37
CA GLY A 182 -11.78 -8.47 17.01
C GLY A 182 -10.58 -7.74 16.38
N SER A 183 -10.56 -7.55 15.06
CA SER A 183 -9.51 -6.89 14.29
C SER A 183 -10.05 -6.39 12.94
N PHE A 184 -9.24 -5.67 12.17
CA PHE A 184 -9.59 -5.29 10.79
C PHE A 184 -8.89 -6.15 9.75
N ALA A 185 -8.44 -7.35 10.11
CA ALA A 185 -7.89 -8.30 9.15
C ALA A 185 -8.87 -8.58 7.99
N GLN A 186 -10.18 -8.59 8.29
CA GLN A 186 -11.23 -8.76 7.28
C GLN A 186 -11.35 -7.60 6.30
N ALA A 187 -10.70 -6.46 6.53
CA ALA A 187 -10.65 -5.35 5.56
C ALA A 187 -9.58 -5.58 4.47
N THR A 188 -8.68 -6.57 4.63
CA THR A 188 -7.63 -6.90 3.64
C THR A 188 -8.18 -7.14 2.22
N PRO A 189 -9.31 -7.84 2.02
CA PRO A 189 -9.87 -8.00 0.68
C PRO A 189 -10.33 -6.69 0.04
N GLY A 190 -10.98 -5.81 0.80
CA GLY A 190 -11.31 -4.46 0.35
C GLY A 190 -10.04 -3.68 -0.02
N PHE A 191 -8.99 -3.79 0.78
CA PHE A 191 -7.71 -3.14 0.48
C PHE A 191 -7.02 -3.69 -0.78
N ALA A 192 -7.05 -5.00 -1.02
CA ALA A 192 -6.52 -5.61 -2.24
C ALA A 192 -7.25 -5.12 -3.51
N LEU A 193 -8.58 -5.02 -3.45
CA LEU A 193 -9.39 -4.45 -4.54
C LEU A 193 -9.09 -2.96 -4.74
N ALA A 194 -9.00 -2.17 -3.66
CA ALA A 194 -8.68 -0.75 -3.74
C ALA A 194 -7.29 -0.50 -4.35
N MET A 195 -6.31 -1.36 -4.06
CA MET A 195 -4.98 -1.29 -4.68
C MET A 195 -5.03 -1.57 -6.19
N SER A 196 -5.89 -2.49 -6.63
CA SER A 196 -6.10 -2.73 -8.06
C SER A 196 -6.82 -1.55 -8.70
N ALA A 197 -7.82 -0.97 -8.03
CA ALA A 197 -8.56 0.20 -8.51
C ALA A 197 -7.68 1.44 -8.70
N VAL A 198 -6.79 1.75 -7.75
CA VAL A 198 -5.84 2.88 -7.90
C VAL A 198 -4.81 2.63 -9.01
N GLY A 199 -4.44 1.37 -9.25
CA GLY A 199 -3.62 0.98 -10.39
C GLY A 199 -4.35 1.22 -11.72
N MET A 200 -5.62 0.79 -11.79
CA MET A 200 -6.48 1.01 -12.95
C MET A 200 -6.76 2.49 -13.22
N SER A 201 -6.70 3.39 -12.24
CA SER A 201 -6.91 4.82 -12.45
C SER A 201 -5.67 5.56 -12.97
N ALA A 202 -4.51 4.89 -13.05
CA ALA A 202 -3.27 5.52 -13.52
C ALA A 202 -3.39 6.04 -14.96
N PRO A 203 -3.91 5.26 -15.95
CA PRO A 203 -4.13 5.76 -17.30
C PRO A 203 -5.12 6.93 -17.37
N ALA A 204 -6.14 6.99 -16.52
CA ALA A 204 -7.08 8.11 -16.51
C ALA A 204 -6.36 9.45 -16.30
N ALA A 205 -5.32 9.50 -15.47
CA ALA A 205 -4.57 10.72 -15.22
C ALA A 205 -3.48 11.02 -16.27
N MET A 206 -3.07 10.02 -17.07
CA MET A 206 -1.83 10.10 -17.85
C MET A 206 -1.96 9.84 -19.35
N SER A 207 -3.05 9.21 -19.79
CA SER A 207 -3.32 8.93 -21.19
C SER A 207 -3.85 10.15 -21.92
N THR A 208 -3.41 10.34 -23.16
CA THR A 208 -3.95 11.33 -24.09
C THR A 208 -5.06 10.76 -24.97
N VAL A 209 -5.21 9.42 -25.02
CA VAL A 209 -6.28 8.73 -25.75
C VAL A 209 -7.59 8.72 -24.93
N PRO A 210 -8.67 9.38 -25.38
CA PRO A 210 -9.91 9.49 -24.59
C PRO A 210 -10.55 8.14 -24.26
N ALA A 211 -10.46 7.16 -25.16
CA ALA A 211 -11.00 5.82 -24.94
C ALA A 211 -10.29 5.11 -23.77
N THR A 212 -8.96 5.19 -23.71
CA THR A 212 -8.15 4.65 -22.61
C THR A 212 -8.50 5.34 -21.29
N VAL A 213 -8.66 6.67 -21.30
CA VAL A 213 -9.08 7.44 -20.12
C VAL A 213 -10.47 6.99 -19.66
N ALA A 214 -11.46 6.90 -20.55
CA ALA A 214 -12.82 6.48 -20.23
C ALA A 214 -12.86 5.06 -19.62
N ILE A 215 -12.19 4.10 -20.23
CA ILE A 215 -12.12 2.72 -19.74
C ILE A 215 -11.47 2.68 -18.35
N SER A 216 -10.36 3.41 -18.17
CA SER A 216 -9.67 3.54 -16.89
C SER A 216 -10.58 4.12 -15.80
N LEU A 217 -11.31 5.20 -16.09
CA LEU A 217 -12.26 5.83 -15.18
C LEU A 217 -13.38 4.86 -14.75
N VAL A 218 -13.98 4.16 -15.70
CA VAL A 218 -15.10 3.23 -15.43
C VAL A 218 -14.61 2.02 -14.61
N LEU A 219 -13.52 1.37 -15.04
CA LEU A 219 -13.01 0.19 -14.36
C LEU A 219 -12.53 0.51 -12.94
N SER A 220 -11.77 1.60 -12.75
CA SER A 220 -11.32 1.99 -11.42
C SER A 220 -12.48 2.37 -10.51
N THR A 221 -13.54 3.00 -11.04
CA THR A 221 -14.75 3.33 -10.26
C THR A 221 -15.45 2.05 -9.80
N ILE A 222 -15.73 1.11 -10.70
CA ILE A 222 -16.43 -0.14 -10.36
C ILE A 222 -15.67 -0.90 -9.26
N VAL A 223 -14.36 -1.14 -9.46
CA VAL A 223 -13.56 -1.90 -8.51
C VAL A 223 -13.38 -1.11 -7.20
N GLY A 224 -13.18 0.21 -7.27
CA GLY A 224 -13.02 1.09 -6.12
C GLY A 224 -14.27 1.17 -5.24
N THR A 225 -15.46 1.24 -5.85
CA THR A 225 -16.73 1.22 -5.12
C THR A 225 -16.94 -0.10 -4.40
N ILE A 226 -16.69 -1.24 -5.08
CA ILE A 226 -16.80 -2.55 -4.45
C ILE A 226 -15.81 -2.67 -3.28
N ALA A 227 -14.58 -2.19 -3.47
CA ALA A 227 -13.55 -2.16 -2.44
C ALA A 227 -13.99 -1.37 -1.20
N ALA A 228 -14.54 -0.17 -1.40
CA ALA A 228 -15.01 0.71 -0.33
C ALA A 228 -16.17 0.08 0.45
N LEU A 229 -17.16 -0.48 -0.25
CA LEU A 229 -18.30 -1.16 0.38
C LEU A 229 -17.85 -2.38 1.20
N TYR A 230 -16.99 -3.21 0.63
CA TYR A 230 -16.46 -4.39 1.32
C TYR A 230 -15.69 -3.98 2.59
N ALA A 231 -14.80 -3.00 2.47
CA ALA A 231 -14.00 -2.53 3.60
C ALA A 231 -14.88 -1.91 4.69
N ALA A 232 -15.91 -1.15 4.33
CA ALA A 232 -16.85 -0.57 5.30
C ALA A 232 -17.55 -1.66 6.12
N ILE A 233 -18.10 -2.69 5.46
CA ILE A 233 -18.76 -3.82 6.12
C ILE A 233 -17.77 -4.55 7.05
N ALA A 234 -16.57 -4.83 6.56
CA ALA A 234 -15.54 -5.53 7.34
C ALA A 234 -15.07 -4.75 8.57
N ILE A 235 -14.87 -3.44 8.44
CA ILE A 235 -14.47 -2.55 9.55
C ILE A 235 -15.59 -2.50 10.59
N ILE A 236 -16.84 -2.32 10.17
CA ILE A 236 -18.00 -2.28 11.09
C ILE A 236 -18.11 -3.62 11.85
N SER A 237 -17.99 -4.74 11.15
CA SER A 237 -18.00 -6.07 11.78
C SER A 237 -16.85 -6.23 12.80
N GLY A 238 -15.64 -5.79 12.45
CA GLY A 238 -14.49 -5.84 13.36
C GLY A 238 -14.65 -4.96 14.61
N VAL A 239 -15.26 -3.77 14.47
CA VAL A 239 -15.59 -2.90 15.63
C VAL A 239 -16.61 -3.58 16.54
N ILE A 240 -17.68 -4.15 15.97
CA ILE A 240 -18.73 -4.83 16.76
C ILE A 240 -18.14 -6.02 17.53
N SER A 241 -17.35 -6.86 16.86
CA SER A 241 -16.68 -8.01 17.49
C SER A 241 -15.73 -7.55 18.61
N MET A 242 -14.95 -6.48 18.37
CA MET A 242 -14.03 -5.92 19.38
C MET A 242 -14.75 -5.40 20.63
N LEU A 243 -15.93 -4.79 20.46
CA LEU A 243 -16.75 -4.33 21.58
C LEU A 243 -17.34 -5.48 22.40
N ARG A 244 -17.61 -6.63 21.77
CA ARG A 244 -18.19 -7.81 22.42
C ARG A 244 -17.14 -8.70 23.08
N HIS A 245 -16.03 -8.94 22.39
CA HIS A 245 -15.07 -10.00 22.72
C HIS A 245 -13.64 -9.48 22.97
N GLY A 246 -13.41 -8.17 22.79
CA GLY A 246 -12.10 -7.55 22.90
C GLY A 246 -11.28 -7.62 21.60
N ALA A 247 -10.11 -6.96 21.62
CA ALA A 247 -9.24 -6.89 20.45
C ALA A 247 -8.34 -8.14 20.33
N ALA A 248 -8.27 -8.73 19.14
CA ALA A 248 -7.38 -9.84 18.83
C ALA A 248 -5.92 -9.36 18.82
N ARG A 249 -5.17 -9.70 19.87
CA ARG A 249 -3.90 -9.06 20.22
C ARG A 249 -2.86 -9.05 19.10
N GLU A 250 -2.68 -10.17 18.41
CA GLU A 250 -1.71 -10.25 17.30
C GLU A 250 -2.14 -9.48 16.05
N ALA A 251 -3.44 -9.27 15.88
CA ALA A 251 -4.01 -8.59 14.72
C ALA A 251 -4.29 -7.10 14.97
N ILE A 252 -3.98 -6.55 16.14
CA ILE A 252 -4.17 -5.11 16.45
C ILE A 252 -3.57 -4.18 15.39
N PRO A 253 -2.37 -4.44 14.82
CA PRO A 253 -1.83 -3.61 13.74
C PRO A 253 -2.78 -3.40 12.56
N THR A 254 -3.69 -4.36 12.31
CA THR A 254 -4.65 -4.26 11.20
C THR A 254 -5.65 -3.12 11.39
N LEU A 255 -5.87 -2.62 12.62
CA LEU A 255 -6.71 -1.45 12.88
C LEU A 255 -6.31 -0.22 12.07
N MET A 256 -5.03 -0.15 11.71
CA MET A 256 -4.48 0.96 10.94
C MET A 256 -4.56 0.72 9.43
N ILE A 257 -5.07 -0.42 8.92
CA ILE A 257 -5.27 -0.69 7.48
C ILE A 257 -6.18 0.35 6.81
N THR A 258 -7.10 0.96 7.57
CA THR A 258 -7.92 2.06 7.07
C THR A 258 -7.06 3.23 6.57
N VAL A 259 -5.88 3.47 7.15
CA VAL A 259 -4.97 4.56 6.74
C VAL A 259 -4.48 4.40 5.29
N PRO A 260 -3.81 3.29 4.90
CA PRO A 260 -3.41 3.07 3.52
C PRO A 260 -4.60 2.84 2.58
N LEU A 261 -5.71 2.24 3.04
CA LEU A 261 -6.94 2.11 2.24
C LEU A 261 -7.45 3.49 1.80
N MET A 262 -7.56 4.44 2.73
CA MET A 262 -7.99 5.80 2.43
C MET A 262 -6.98 6.52 1.52
N THR A 263 -5.69 6.22 1.64
CA THR A 263 -4.68 6.79 0.73
C THR A 263 -4.88 6.32 -0.70
N VAL A 264 -5.04 5.01 -0.93
CA VAL A 264 -5.20 4.48 -2.30
C VAL A 264 -6.50 4.95 -2.94
N LEU A 265 -7.60 5.00 -2.17
CA LEU A 265 -8.87 5.55 -2.65
C LEU A 265 -8.76 7.05 -2.94
N GLY A 266 -8.08 7.82 -2.11
CA GLY A 266 -7.86 9.25 -2.37
C GLY A 266 -7.01 9.52 -3.61
N ILE A 267 -5.92 8.76 -3.80
CA ILE A 267 -5.11 8.84 -5.03
C ILE A 267 -5.93 8.44 -6.25
N MET A 268 -6.78 7.42 -6.13
CA MET A 268 -7.69 7.01 -7.19
C MET A 268 -8.59 8.17 -7.60
N THR A 269 -9.27 8.81 -6.65
CA THR A 269 -10.16 9.96 -6.92
C THR A 269 -9.40 11.14 -7.51
N LEU A 270 -8.22 11.48 -7.00
CA LEU A 270 -7.38 12.55 -7.56
C LEU A 270 -7.01 12.29 -9.03
N ARG A 271 -6.67 11.05 -9.37
CA ARG A 271 -6.35 10.65 -10.75
C ARG A 271 -7.58 10.70 -11.66
N GLN A 272 -8.73 10.26 -11.16
CA GLN A 272 -9.99 10.33 -11.90
C GLN A 272 -10.40 11.78 -12.19
N ASN A 273 -10.32 12.65 -11.19
CA ASN A 273 -10.62 14.08 -11.34
C ASN A 273 -9.69 14.73 -12.38
N HIS A 274 -8.39 14.42 -12.35
CA HIS A 274 -7.45 14.88 -13.37
C HIS A 274 -7.83 14.38 -14.77
N GLY A 275 -8.21 13.12 -14.92
CA GLY A 275 -8.64 12.56 -16.21
C GLY A 275 -9.91 13.19 -16.76
N LEU A 276 -10.90 13.44 -15.89
CA LEU A 276 -12.12 14.17 -16.23
C LEU A 276 -11.81 15.60 -16.71
N HIS A 277 -10.90 16.28 -16.02
CA HIS A 277 -10.44 17.61 -16.41
C HIS A 277 -9.70 17.62 -17.74
N ALA A 278 -8.75 16.70 -17.93
CA ALA A 278 -7.86 16.73 -19.09
C ALA A 278 -8.51 16.19 -20.38
N ALA A 279 -9.39 15.20 -20.29
CA ALA A 279 -9.96 14.52 -21.46
C ALA A 279 -11.43 14.84 -21.74
N PHE A 280 -12.17 15.35 -20.74
CA PHE A 280 -13.62 15.55 -20.82
C PHE A 280 -14.09 16.95 -20.39
N ASP A 281 -13.16 17.91 -20.28
CA ASP A 281 -13.44 19.33 -20.03
C ASP A 281 -14.21 19.60 -18.72
N VAL A 282 -14.02 18.73 -17.71
CA VAL A 282 -14.62 18.90 -16.37
C VAL A 282 -13.70 19.75 -15.50
N HIS A 283 -14.06 21.01 -15.27
CA HIS A 283 -13.27 21.89 -14.42
C HIS A 283 -13.72 21.83 -12.95
N ALA A 284 -12.78 21.43 -12.08
CA ALA A 284 -12.91 21.45 -10.63
C ALA A 284 -12.05 22.59 -10.06
N ALA A 285 -12.53 23.26 -9.01
CA ALA A 285 -11.73 24.29 -8.34
C ALA A 285 -10.50 23.65 -7.66
N SER A 286 -9.36 24.35 -7.63
CA SER A 286 -8.14 23.84 -6.97
C SER A 286 -8.34 23.57 -5.47
N THR A 287 -9.25 24.32 -4.83
CA THR A 287 -9.69 24.12 -3.45
C THR A 287 -10.42 22.80 -3.20
N GLU A 288 -10.98 22.15 -4.23
CA GLU A 288 -11.59 20.84 -4.09
C GLU A 288 -10.54 19.76 -3.78
N ASN A 289 -9.35 19.85 -4.37
CA ASN A 289 -8.25 18.93 -4.03
C ASN A 289 -7.78 19.11 -2.59
N LEU A 290 -7.78 20.34 -2.08
CA LEU A 290 -7.50 20.64 -0.67
C LEU A 290 -8.53 19.96 0.23
N MET A 291 -9.82 20.16 -0.03
CA MET A 291 -10.87 19.58 0.80
C MET A 291 -10.93 18.06 0.70
N LEU A 292 -10.71 17.50 -0.49
CA LEU A 292 -10.65 16.07 -0.73
C LEU A 292 -9.52 15.43 0.08
N THR A 293 -8.29 15.95 -0.06
CA THR A 293 -7.12 15.41 0.66
C THR A 293 -7.24 15.61 2.17
N ALA A 294 -7.83 16.73 2.64
CA ALA A 294 -8.14 16.94 4.05
C ALA A 294 -9.13 15.91 4.60
N LEU A 295 -10.18 15.57 3.85
CA LEU A 295 -11.17 14.55 4.25
C LEU A 295 -10.52 13.17 4.40
N PHE A 296 -9.68 12.76 3.44
CA PHE A 296 -8.95 11.50 3.55
C PHE A 296 -7.99 11.51 4.75
N LEU A 297 -7.24 12.60 4.97
CA LEU A 297 -6.35 12.75 6.13
C LEU A 297 -7.09 12.71 7.46
N ALA A 298 -8.28 13.30 7.56
CA ALA A 298 -9.08 13.28 8.79
C ALA A 298 -9.43 11.84 9.20
N VAL A 299 -9.88 11.01 8.24
CA VAL A 299 -10.14 9.59 8.48
C VAL A 299 -8.85 8.84 8.83
N GLN A 300 -7.75 9.13 8.13
CA GLN A 300 -6.45 8.52 8.43
C GLN A 300 -5.98 8.82 9.85
N PHE A 301 -6.06 10.07 10.31
CA PHE A 301 -5.66 10.43 11.68
C PHE A 301 -6.56 9.80 12.75
N ALA A 302 -7.87 9.69 12.49
CA ALA A 302 -8.78 9.00 13.41
C ALA A 302 -8.39 7.53 13.62
N PHE A 303 -8.18 6.78 12.54
CA PHE A 303 -7.81 5.36 12.62
C PHE A 303 -6.36 5.13 13.04
N LEU A 304 -5.45 6.05 12.72
CA LEU A 304 -4.09 6.05 13.24
C LEU A 304 -4.12 6.20 14.77
N GLY A 305 -4.84 7.20 15.28
CA GLY A 305 -4.99 7.45 16.71
C GLY A 305 -5.59 6.25 17.45
N LEU A 306 -6.69 5.71 16.92
CA LEU A 306 -7.32 4.49 17.45
C LEU A 306 -6.31 3.33 17.53
N GLY A 307 -5.63 3.03 16.42
CA GLY A 307 -4.65 1.95 16.37
C GLY A 307 -3.51 2.13 17.38
N LEU A 308 -2.95 3.33 17.48
CA LEU A 308 -1.87 3.64 18.42
C LEU A 308 -2.30 3.50 19.89
N VAL A 309 -3.51 3.93 20.23
CA VAL A 309 -4.07 3.80 21.58
C VAL A 309 -4.24 2.33 21.96
N VAL A 310 -4.85 1.52 21.08
CA VAL A 310 -5.08 0.09 21.33
C VAL A 310 -3.74 -0.67 21.40
N LEU A 311 -2.78 -0.37 20.53
CA LEU A 311 -1.43 -0.96 20.57
C LEU A 311 -0.72 -0.67 21.90
N LYS A 312 -0.85 0.56 22.42
CA LYS A 312 -0.28 0.95 23.72
C LYS A 312 -0.96 0.22 24.88
N ALA A 313 -2.29 0.18 24.89
CA ALA A 313 -3.06 -0.48 25.94
C ALA A 313 -2.77 -1.99 26.04
N GLN A 314 -2.52 -2.64 24.90
CA GLN A 314 -2.27 -4.08 24.81
C GLN A 314 -0.78 -4.46 24.92
N GLY A 315 0.09 -3.47 25.19
CA GLY A 315 1.53 -3.69 25.32
C GLY A 315 2.21 -4.21 24.05
N TYR A 316 1.61 -4.01 22.86
CA TYR A 316 2.06 -4.63 21.60
C TYR A 316 3.52 -4.26 21.27
N TRP A 317 3.90 -3.01 21.52
CA TRP A 317 5.26 -2.50 21.30
C TRP A 317 6.30 -3.27 22.10
N LYS A 318 6.02 -3.57 23.38
CA LYS A 318 6.96 -4.26 24.27
C LYS A 318 7.08 -5.73 23.91
N ASP A 319 5.99 -6.35 23.50
CA ASP A 319 5.94 -7.79 23.26
C ASP A 319 6.45 -8.17 21.86
N PHE A 320 5.90 -7.53 20.81
CA PHE A 320 6.06 -7.98 19.42
C PHE A 320 7.01 -7.12 18.60
N LEU A 321 7.00 -5.80 18.81
CA LEU A 321 7.88 -4.94 18.01
C LEU A 321 9.28 -4.86 18.61
N PHE A 322 9.40 -4.54 19.90
CA PHE A 322 10.67 -4.39 20.61
C PHE A 322 11.09 -5.60 21.44
N GLY A 323 10.16 -6.52 21.68
CA GLY A 323 10.38 -7.73 22.47
C GLY A 323 10.84 -8.93 21.66
N GLU A 324 10.82 -10.08 22.32
CA GLU A 324 11.29 -11.37 21.79
C GLU A 324 10.21 -12.11 20.98
N LYS A 325 8.93 -11.76 21.15
CA LYS A 325 7.84 -12.43 20.40
C LYS A 325 7.82 -11.93 18.97
N THR A 326 7.44 -12.81 18.05
CA THR A 326 7.30 -12.48 16.62
C THR A 326 5.85 -12.59 16.20
N SER A 327 5.29 -11.52 15.63
CA SER A 327 3.96 -11.53 15.03
C SER A 327 4.04 -11.03 13.59
N VAL A 328 3.59 -11.86 12.64
CA VAL A 328 3.54 -11.47 11.22
C VAL A 328 2.64 -10.24 11.03
N GLY A 329 1.65 -10.05 11.91
CA GLY A 329 0.79 -8.88 11.96
C GLY A 329 1.55 -7.56 12.09
N SER A 330 2.77 -7.56 12.64
CA SER A 330 3.59 -6.35 12.78
C SER A 330 3.93 -5.70 11.44
N TYR A 331 3.96 -6.43 10.33
CA TYR A 331 4.16 -5.82 9.00
C TYR A 331 3.01 -4.89 8.58
N ALA A 332 1.82 -5.05 9.14
CA ALA A 332 0.71 -4.12 8.89
C ALA A 332 0.97 -2.72 9.47
N LEU A 333 1.92 -2.55 10.39
CA LEU A 333 2.33 -1.24 10.93
C LEU A 333 3.09 -0.39 9.90
N VAL A 334 3.71 -0.98 8.87
CA VAL A 334 4.51 -0.24 7.89
C VAL A 334 3.63 0.63 7.00
N CYS A 335 2.56 0.06 6.46
CA CYS A 335 1.73 0.71 5.44
C CYS A 335 1.07 2.02 5.89
N PRO A 336 0.57 2.18 7.13
CA PRO A 336 0.04 3.45 7.64
C PRO A 336 1.02 4.62 7.54
N PHE A 337 2.30 4.41 7.89
CA PHE A 337 3.30 5.47 7.83
C PHE A 337 3.69 5.82 6.38
N VAL A 338 3.82 4.81 5.51
CA VAL A 338 3.98 5.02 4.07
C VAL A 338 2.81 5.83 3.50
N ALA A 339 1.60 5.43 3.84
CA ALA A 339 0.37 6.06 3.37
C ALA A 339 0.26 7.52 3.80
N LEU A 340 0.57 7.84 5.06
CA LEU A 340 0.60 9.22 5.55
C LEU A 340 1.69 10.05 4.85
N ALA A 341 2.86 9.47 4.57
CA ALA A 341 3.90 10.16 3.82
C ALA A 341 3.39 10.51 2.39
N VAL A 342 2.80 9.54 1.68
CA VAL A 342 2.26 9.75 0.33
C VAL A 342 1.10 10.75 0.32
N MET A 343 0.08 10.55 1.16
CA MET A 343 -1.07 11.45 1.23
C MET A 343 -0.65 12.84 1.70
N GLY A 344 0.32 12.94 2.61
CA GLY A 344 0.93 14.20 3.03
C GLY A 344 1.57 14.97 1.87
N HIS A 345 2.25 14.28 0.95
CA HIS A 345 2.77 14.89 -0.27
C HIS A 345 1.67 15.42 -1.21
N PHE A 346 0.56 14.69 -1.38
CA PHE A 346 -0.59 15.18 -2.13
C PHE A 346 -1.26 16.37 -1.45
N PHE A 347 -1.47 16.31 -0.13
CA PHE A 347 -2.07 17.38 0.64
C PHE A 347 -1.22 18.65 0.57
N VAL A 348 0.10 18.58 0.76
CA VAL A 348 0.95 19.78 0.72
C VAL A 348 1.07 20.36 -0.69
N ASN A 349 1.20 19.53 -1.73
CA ASN A 349 1.47 20.03 -3.08
C ASN A 349 0.20 20.29 -3.92
N LYS A 350 -0.77 19.38 -3.91
CA LYS A 350 -2.03 19.52 -4.67
C LYS A 350 -3.14 20.19 -3.85
N GLY A 351 -3.11 20.05 -2.52
CA GLY A 351 -4.03 20.74 -1.62
C GLY A 351 -3.55 22.16 -1.31
N LEU A 352 -2.59 22.30 -0.41
CA LEU A 352 -2.19 23.60 0.15
C LEU A 352 -1.52 24.52 -0.89
N VAL A 353 -0.50 24.03 -1.60
CA VAL A 353 0.16 24.83 -2.65
C VAL A 353 -0.78 25.04 -3.84
N GLY A 354 -1.50 24.00 -4.26
CA GLY A 354 -2.43 24.08 -5.40
C GLY A 354 -3.61 25.05 -5.19
N ALA A 355 -4.04 25.23 -3.93
CA ALA A 355 -5.07 26.19 -3.54
C ALA A 355 -4.52 27.54 -3.07
N ASP A 356 -3.23 27.83 -3.33
CA ASP A 356 -2.55 29.07 -2.95
C ASP A 356 -2.60 29.41 -1.44
N VAL A 357 -2.76 28.39 -0.59
CA VAL A 357 -2.78 28.53 0.88
C VAL A 357 -1.37 28.76 1.43
N ILE A 358 -0.36 28.12 0.82
CA ILE A 358 1.04 28.26 1.21
C ILE A 358 1.95 28.37 -0.01
N THR A 359 3.07 29.08 0.15
CA THR A 359 4.11 29.18 -0.87
C THR A 359 4.94 27.89 -0.93
N LYS A 360 5.13 27.35 -2.15
CA LYS A 360 6.01 26.20 -2.39
C LYS A 360 7.43 26.51 -1.92
N PHE A 361 8.05 25.57 -1.18
CA PHE A 361 9.37 25.71 -0.55
C PHE A 361 9.50 26.79 0.55
N GLY A 362 8.40 27.41 0.98
CA GLY A 362 8.39 28.29 2.16
C GLY A 362 8.45 27.52 3.49
N ALA A 363 8.48 28.25 4.61
CA ALA A 363 8.56 27.64 5.95
C ALA A 363 7.38 26.68 6.24
N ALA A 364 6.15 27.08 5.90
CA ALA A 364 4.97 26.22 6.08
C ALA A 364 5.02 24.94 5.22
N TYR A 365 5.53 25.05 3.99
CA TYR A 365 5.73 23.91 3.10
C TYR A 365 6.68 22.89 3.72
N TRP A 366 7.81 23.36 4.24
CA TRP A 366 8.80 22.49 4.88
C TRP A 366 8.30 21.91 6.21
N GLY A 367 7.47 22.63 6.97
CA GLY A 367 6.84 22.11 8.19
C GLY A 367 5.96 20.88 7.92
N VAL A 368 5.08 20.96 6.93
CA VAL A 368 4.21 19.82 6.55
C VAL A 368 5.02 18.71 5.87
N THR A 369 5.97 19.07 5.00
CA THR A 369 6.83 18.08 4.32
C THR A 369 7.73 17.33 5.31
N ALA A 370 8.21 17.98 6.37
CA ALA A 370 8.98 17.33 7.43
C ALA A 370 8.20 16.22 8.14
N LEU A 371 6.87 16.39 8.30
CA LEU A 371 6.01 15.33 8.83
C LEU A 371 5.97 14.12 7.89
N ALA A 372 5.82 14.35 6.57
CA ALA A 372 5.85 13.28 5.58
C ALA A 372 7.21 12.53 5.59
N ILE A 373 8.32 13.26 5.69
CA ILE A 373 9.66 12.70 5.82
C ILE A 373 9.78 11.86 7.11
N ALA A 374 9.28 12.36 8.25
CA ALA A 374 9.31 11.62 9.51
C ALA A 374 8.54 10.30 9.41
N MET A 375 7.36 10.31 8.79
CA MET A 375 6.57 9.09 8.56
C MET A 375 7.31 8.10 7.66
N GLN A 376 7.96 8.58 6.59
CA GLN A 376 8.79 7.73 5.74
C GLN A 376 9.97 7.11 6.51
N LEU A 377 10.69 7.88 7.33
CA LEU A 377 11.81 7.37 8.12
C LEU A 377 11.36 6.30 9.13
N ILE A 378 10.19 6.47 9.76
CA ILE A 378 9.59 5.45 10.63
C ILE A 378 9.28 4.17 9.83
N ALA A 379 8.67 4.28 8.65
CA ALA A 379 8.37 3.14 7.80
C ALA A 379 9.65 2.40 7.37
N ILE A 380 10.70 3.13 7.00
CA ILE A 380 12.02 2.57 6.67
C ILE A 380 12.59 1.79 7.85
N ALA A 381 12.60 2.39 9.03
CA ALA A 381 13.10 1.75 10.25
C ALA A 381 12.30 0.48 10.59
N MET A 382 10.98 0.51 10.42
CA MET A 382 10.11 -0.66 10.63
C MET A 382 10.42 -1.78 9.66
N VAL A 383 10.55 -1.50 8.35
CA VAL A 383 10.88 -2.53 7.35
C VAL A 383 12.21 -3.20 7.67
N PHE A 384 13.27 -2.44 7.95
CA PHE A 384 14.56 -3.04 8.28
C PHE A 384 14.53 -3.84 9.59
N ARG A 385 13.84 -3.32 10.61
CA ARG A 385 13.68 -4.00 11.89
C ARG A 385 12.93 -5.32 11.74
N LEU A 386 11.75 -5.29 11.12
CA LEU A 386 10.91 -6.47 10.93
C LEU A 386 11.58 -7.50 10.02
N ASN A 387 12.27 -7.04 8.97
CA ASN A 387 13.02 -7.95 8.11
C ASN A 387 14.13 -8.67 8.89
N ARG A 388 14.87 -7.95 9.75
CA ARG A 388 15.88 -8.55 10.62
C ARG A 388 15.25 -9.55 11.59
N GLN A 389 14.11 -9.20 12.19
CA GLN A 389 13.42 -10.06 13.16
C GLN A 389 12.90 -11.35 12.52
N HIS A 390 12.22 -11.26 11.38
CA HIS A 390 11.54 -12.39 10.75
C HIS A 390 12.41 -13.22 9.81
N PHE A 391 13.42 -12.62 9.17
CA PHE A 391 14.29 -13.31 8.21
C PHE A 391 15.69 -13.61 8.76
N SER A 392 15.96 -13.33 10.04
CA SER A 392 17.16 -13.86 10.71
C SER A 392 17.09 -15.38 10.81
N VAL A 393 18.26 -16.02 10.70
CA VAL A 393 18.40 -17.48 10.77
C VAL A 393 18.43 -17.92 12.23
N ALA A 394 17.47 -18.76 12.61
CA ALA A 394 17.34 -19.33 13.94
C ALA A 394 17.46 -20.87 13.90
N PRO A 395 17.84 -21.52 15.02
CA PRO A 395 17.70 -22.98 15.15
C PRO A 395 16.26 -23.39 14.89
N VAL A 396 16.05 -24.49 14.14
CA VAL A 396 14.71 -25.06 13.99
C VAL A 396 14.37 -25.77 15.29
N ASN A 397 13.38 -25.25 16.02
CA ASN A 397 12.82 -25.96 17.17
C ASN A 397 12.09 -27.19 16.62
N ALA A 398 12.50 -28.39 17.02
CA ALA A 398 11.80 -29.61 16.67
C ALA A 398 10.38 -29.54 17.28
N VAL A 399 9.35 -29.49 16.44
CA VAL A 399 7.97 -29.66 16.88
C VAL A 399 7.81 -31.15 17.22
N PRO A 400 7.44 -31.52 18.47
CA PRO A 400 7.10 -32.90 18.79
C PRO A 400 5.97 -33.35 17.88
N ALA A 401 6.05 -34.57 17.35
CA ALA A 401 4.93 -35.16 16.61
C ALA A 401 3.75 -35.35 17.58
N GLU A 402 2.67 -34.59 17.37
CA GLU A 402 1.35 -34.88 17.93
C GLU A 402 0.34 -35.03 16.78
#